data_AF-A0A971X553-F1
#
_entry.id   AF-A0A971X553-F1
#
_cell.length_a   1.000
_cell.length_b   1.000
_cell.length_c   1.000
_cell.angle_alpha   90.00
_cell.angle_beta   90.00
_cell.angle_gamma   90.00
#
_symmetry.space_group_name_H-M   'P 1'
#
loop_
_entity.id
_entity.type
_entity.pdbx_description
1 polymer ?
#
loop_
_entity_poly.entity_id
_entity_poly.type
_entity_poly.pdbx_seq_one_letter_code
_entity_poly.pdbx_strand_id
1 'polypeptide(L)'
;MAKKHKDTELLLGIAALITLPFIALLRLIFRASTDLPSKPLAANLAEHVAPPSSAHPRDKALDSFVCAVAGTSFDTGGKSRSSFIHARVRPGDTVDFVREPDNPYDRNAIAVYVHGFQIGYLRRSVAERHSELADDPAFYVLGNVREVVYSNPPGVYLNFASYVDHKATDAGLVQLLPSGRYGRVLLTAKHDGKTTKEWLESHPQDFRAMLACCKAELDLYKTNSLNDISPPSPAPFLRACIIARKDKNYKHEIRVAQTWLALARKHDADPLVASGARKPLTGTSADKNIRNRLPRAMELLAASEQ
;
A
#
# COMPACT_ATOMS: atom_id res chain seq x y z
N MET A 1 -46.36 47.38 35.71
CA MET A 1 -45.97 47.06 34.31
C MET A 1 -44.62 47.65 33.86
N ALA A 2 -44.03 48.64 34.54
CA ALA A 2 -42.77 49.28 34.10
C ALA A 2 -41.49 48.42 34.19
N LYS A 3 -41.45 47.36 35.01
CA LYS A 3 -40.23 46.54 35.20
C LYS A 3 -39.93 45.64 33.98
N LYS A 4 -40.96 45.15 33.29
CA LYS A 4 -40.81 44.26 32.12
C LYS A 4 -40.21 44.95 30.90
N HIS A 5 -40.34 46.27 30.81
CA HIS A 5 -39.82 47.04 29.67
C HIS A 5 -38.29 47.23 29.75
N LYS A 6 -37.72 47.34 30.96
CA LYS A 6 -36.26 47.51 31.14
C LYS A 6 -35.46 46.25 30.82
N ASP A 7 -36.01 45.07 31.15
CA ASP A 7 -35.32 43.80 30.88
C ASP A 7 -35.25 43.49 29.37
N THR A 8 -36.22 43.98 28.60
CA THR A 8 -36.28 43.78 27.15
C THR A 8 -35.23 44.63 26.42
N GLU A 9 -35.03 45.88 26.84
CA GLU A 9 -34.00 46.75 26.24
C GLU A 9 -32.57 46.28 26.59
N LEU A 10 -32.36 45.73 27.78
CA LEU A 10 -31.07 45.17 28.17
C LEU A 10 -30.69 43.95 27.31
N LEU A 11 -31.65 43.06 27.04
CA LEU A 11 -31.45 41.88 26.19
C LEU A 11 -31.16 42.26 24.73
N LEU A 12 -31.84 43.28 24.20
CA LEU A 12 -31.57 43.81 22.86
C LEU A 12 -30.18 44.45 22.75
N GLY A 13 -29.74 45.16 23.79
CA GLY A 13 -28.38 45.73 23.85
C GLY A 13 -27.28 44.67 23.85
N ILE A 14 -27.46 43.58 24.60
CA ILE A 14 -26.49 42.47 24.66
C ILE A 14 -26.43 41.72 23.32
N ALA A 15 -27.57 41.47 22.67
CA ALA A 15 -27.61 40.82 21.36
C ALA A 15 -26.89 41.63 20.27
N ALA A 16 -27.03 42.97 20.30
CA ALA A 16 -26.32 43.85 19.38
C ALA A 16 -24.80 43.87 19.63
N LEU A 17 -24.37 43.81 20.89
CA LEU A 17 -22.94 43.81 21.26
C LEU A 17 -22.20 42.55 20.79
N ILE A 18 -22.91 41.41 20.69
CA ILE A 18 -22.33 40.13 20.26
C ILE A 18 -22.37 39.97 18.73
N THR A 19 -23.45 40.42 18.08
CA THR A 19 -23.66 40.18 16.63
C THR A 19 -22.78 41.05 15.74
N LEU A 20 -22.55 42.31 16.10
CA LEU A 20 -21.74 43.24 15.30
C LEU A 20 -20.26 42.83 15.13
N PRO A 21 -19.51 42.44 16.19
CA PRO A 21 -18.13 42.00 16.02
C PRO A 21 -18.03 40.66 15.27
N PHE A 22 -19.03 39.78 15.40
CA PHE A 22 -19.07 38.51 14.66
C PHE A 22 -19.25 38.73 13.15
N ILE A 23 -20.13 39.64 12.75
CA ILE A 23 -20.32 40.02 11.34
C ILE A 23 -19.06 40.70 10.78
N ALA A 24 -18.40 41.55 11.56
CA ALA A 24 -17.15 42.18 11.16
C ALA A 24 -16.02 41.16 10.95
N LEU A 25 -15.91 40.15 11.83
CA LEU A 25 -14.95 39.06 11.70
C LEU A 25 -15.21 38.20 10.46
N LEU A 26 -16.48 37.86 10.20
CA LEU A 26 -16.85 37.12 8.98
C LEU A 26 -16.51 37.89 7.71
N ARG A 27 -16.73 39.22 7.69
CA ARG A 27 -16.32 40.07 6.56
C ARG A 27 -14.81 40.13 6.39
N LEU A 28 -14.04 40.14 7.48
CA LEU A 28 -12.58 40.11 7.43
C LEU A 28 -12.06 38.78 6.85
N ILE A 29 -12.62 37.65 7.28
CA ILE A 29 -12.29 36.31 6.79
C ILE A 29 -12.62 36.19 5.29
N PHE A 30 -13.80 36.66 4.87
CA PHE A 30 -14.19 36.62 3.46
C PHE A 30 -13.32 37.53 2.59
N ARG A 31 -12.91 38.70 3.07
CA ARG A 31 -12.06 39.62 2.32
C ARG A 31 -10.63 39.10 2.17
N ALA A 32 -10.10 38.41 3.19
CA ALA A 32 -8.81 37.73 3.11
C ALA A 32 -8.82 36.55 2.11
N SER A 33 -10.00 35.98 1.82
CA SER A 33 -10.14 34.87 0.87
C SER A 33 -10.20 35.31 -0.60
N THR A 34 -10.45 36.59 -0.90
CA THR A 34 -10.61 37.07 -2.28
C THR A 34 -9.34 37.65 -2.91
N ASP A 35 -8.27 37.86 -2.12
CA ASP A 35 -7.01 38.44 -2.60
C ASP A 35 -5.93 37.40 -2.92
N LEU A 36 -6.30 36.12 -3.07
CA LEU A 36 -5.40 35.11 -3.61
C LEU A 36 -5.27 35.31 -5.12
N PRO A 37 -4.06 35.56 -5.66
CA PRO A 37 -3.87 35.79 -7.08
C PRO A 37 -4.27 34.53 -7.86
N SER A 38 -5.35 34.64 -8.64
CA SER A 38 -5.77 33.62 -9.60
C SER A 38 -4.80 33.58 -10.77
N LYS A 39 -3.66 32.89 -10.58
CA LYS A 39 -2.83 32.47 -11.72
C LYS A 39 -3.69 31.55 -12.61
N PRO A 40 -3.73 31.76 -13.94
CA PRO A 40 -4.43 30.87 -14.84
C PRO A 40 -3.76 29.49 -14.83
N LEU A 41 -4.51 28.48 -14.39
CA LEU A 41 -4.11 27.07 -14.23
C LEU A 41 -3.78 26.36 -15.57
N ALA A 42 -3.99 27.03 -16.71
CA ALA A 42 -3.90 26.42 -18.03
C ALA A 42 -2.48 26.40 -18.63
N ALA A 43 -1.49 27.09 -18.03
CA ALA A 43 -0.19 27.32 -18.69
C ALA A 43 0.96 26.37 -18.28
N ASN A 44 0.78 25.48 -17.29
CA ASN A 44 1.84 24.54 -16.86
C ASN A 44 1.52 23.06 -17.18
N LEU A 45 0.67 22.80 -18.17
CA LEU A 45 0.21 21.46 -18.54
C LEU A 45 1.24 20.59 -19.30
N ALA A 46 2.51 21.00 -19.37
CA ALA A 46 3.57 20.29 -20.07
C ALA A 46 4.83 20.04 -19.23
N GLU A 47 4.75 20.10 -17.89
CA GLU A 47 5.84 19.61 -17.04
C GLU A 47 5.67 18.12 -16.76
N HIS A 48 6.68 17.36 -17.20
CA HIS A 48 6.82 15.92 -17.05
C HIS A 48 6.36 15.42 -15.67
N VAL A 49 5.28 14.64 -15.66
CA VAL A 49 4.93 13.80 -14.52
C VAL A 49 6.05 12.78 -14.38
N ALA A 50 6.89 12.95 -13.35
CA ALA A 50 7.85 11.93 -12.98
C ALA A 50 7.09 10.60 -12.76
N PRO A 51 7.57 9.48 -13.31
CA PRO A 51 6.94 8.19 -13.08
C PRO A 51 6.83 7.94 -11.57
N PRO A 52 5.84 7.16 -11.10
CA PRO A 52 5.74 6.84 -9.69
C PRO A 52 7.10 6.30 -9.24
N SER A 53 7.64 6.86 -8.15
CA SER A 53 8.98 6.58 -7.58
C SER A 53 9.19 5.11 -7.15
N SER A 54 8.25 4.23 -7.52
CA SER A 54 8.14 2.81 -7.22
C SER A 54 8.61 1.88 -8.35
N ALA A 55 8.97 2.41 -9.52
CA ALA A 55 9.59 1.63 -10.59
C ALA A 55 11.02 1.21 -10.21
N HIS A 56 11.40 -0.03 -10.53
CA HIS A 56 12.80 -0.44 -10.39
C HIS A 56 13.67 0.52 -11.23
N PRO A 57 14.83 1.00 -10.73
CA PRO A 57 15.64 2.01 -11.42
C PRO A 57 16.14 1.63 -12.83
N ARG A 58 15.85 0.42 -13.30
CA ARG A 58 16.28 -0.13 -14.59
C ARG A 58 15.16 -0.34 -15.60
N ASP A 59 13.89 -0.24 -15.20
CA ASP A 59 12.77 -0.53 -16.09
C ASP A 59 12.17 0.76 -16.60
N LYS A 60 12.44 1.07 -17.87
CA LYS A 60 11.79 2.18 -18.56
C LYS A 60 10.35 1.76 -18.84
N ALA A 61 9.38 2.54 -18.33
CA ALA A 61 7.97 2.31 -18.63
C ALA A 61 7.75 2.24 -20.14
N LEU A 62 6.98 1.25 -20.59
CA LEU A 62 6.58 1.11 -21.99
C LEU A 62 5.64 2.24 -22.41
N ASP A 63 4.63 2.50 -21.58
CA ASP A 63 3.71 3.63 -21.72
C ASP A 63 3.46 4.23 -20.32
N SER A 64 3.27 5.55 -20.27
CA SER A 64 2.91 6.26 -19.05
C SER A 64 2.05 7.47 -19.38
N PHE A 65 0.80 7.46 -18.91
CA PHE A 65 -0.17 8.50 -19.22
C PHE A 65 -1.28 8.56 -18.18
N VAL A 66 -2.12 9.58 -18.31
CA VAL A 66 -3.28 9.76 -17.44
C VAL A 66 -4.53 9.29 -18.15
N CYS A 67 -5.33 8.47 -17.48
CA CYS A 67 -6.54 7.91 -18.05
C CYS A 67 -7.74 8.07 -17.10
N ALA A 68 -8.92 8.24 -17.69
CA ALA A 68 -10.17 8.27 -16.95
C ALA A 68 -10.72 6.85 -16.77
N VAL A 69 -11.23 6.56 -15.57
CA VAL A 69 -11.96 5.33 -15.28
C VAL A 69 -13.36 5.43 -15.86
N ALA A 70 -13.77 4.42 -16.63
CA ALA A 70 -15.10 4.30 -17.19
C ALA A 70 -16.03 3.51 -16.25
N GLY A 71 -17.33 3.77 -16.33
CA GLY A 71 -18.36 2.99 -15.63
C GLY A 71 -18.39 3.20 -14.11
N THR A 72 -18.04 4.38 -13.63
CA THR A 72 -18.08 4.78 -12.21
C THR A 72 -19.50 4.95 -11.65
N SER A 73 -20.50 5.03 -12.52
CA SER A 73 -21.92 5.17 -12.15
C SER A 73 -22.64 3.84 -11.89
N PHE A 74 -22.05 2.71 -12.27
CA PHE A 74 -22.69 1.39 -12.14
C PHE A 74 -22.53 0.80 -10.73
N ASP A 75 -23.25 -0.28 -10.46
CA ASP A 75 -23.12 -1.03 -9.22
C ASP A 75 -22.18 -2.23 -9.41
N THR A 76 -21.48 -2.61 -8.34
CA THR A 76 -20.71 -3.86 -8.25
C THR A 76 -21.27 -4.70 -7.11
N GLY A 77 -21.84 -5.88 -7.42
CA GLY A 77 -22.36 -6.79 -6.40
C GLY A 77 -23.44 -6.15 -5.50
N GLY A 78 -24.31 -5.33 -6.08
CA GLY A 78 -25.38 -4.61 -5.35
C GLY A 78 -24.89 -3.40 -4.53
N LYS A 79 -23.63 -2.99 -4.66
CA LYS A 79 -23.08 -1.78 -4.01
C LYS A 79 -22.74 -0.73 -5.06
N SER A 80 -23.16 0.51 -4.82
CA SER A 80 -22.88 1.63 -5.71
C SER A 80 -21.40 2.00 -5.76
N ARG A 81 -20.81 1.97 -6.96
CA ARG A 81 -19.44 2.43 -7.19
C ARG A 81 -19.29 3.90 -6.86
N SER A 82 -20.25 4.71 -7.28
CA SER A 82 -20.28 6.15 -7.00
C SER A 82 -20.21 6.43 -5.50
N SER A 83 -21.07 5.79 -4.70
CA SER A 83 -21.07 5.95 -3.24
C SER A 83 -19.73 5.54 -2.62
N PHE A 84 -19.13 4.44 -3.07
CA PHE A 84 -17.81 4.01 -2.61
C PHE A 84 -16.72 5.02 -2.98
N ILE A 85 -16.71 5.53 -4.21
CA ILE A 85 -15.73 6.51 -4.70
C ILE A 85 -15.77 7.78 -3.85
N HIS A 86 -16.97 8.35 -3.63
CA HIS A 86 -17.13 9.52 -2.77
C HIS A 86 -16.60 9.27 -1.34
N ALA A 87 -16.97 8.13 -0.76
CA ALA A 87 -16.64 7.83 0.62
C ALA A 87 -15.14 7.52 0.84
N ARG A 88 -14.51 6.77 -0.07
CA ARG A 88 -13.26 6.06 0.22
C ARG A 88 -12.08 6.34 -0.71
N VAL A 89 -12.31 6.80 -1.93
CA VAL A 89 -11.22 6.97 -2.91
C VAL A 89 -10.59 8.36 -2.77
N ARG A 90 -9.27 8.42 -2.70
CA ARG A 90 -8.49 9.66 -2.57
C ARG A 90 -7.35 9.70 -3.59
N PRO A 91 -6.95 10.91 -4.06
CA PRO A 91 -5.69 11.07 -4.77
C PRO A 91 -4.51 10.45 -3.99
N GLY A 92 -3.65 9.72 -4.69
CA GLY A 92 -2.55 8.94 -4.11
C GLY A 92 -2.89 7.47 -3.85
N ASP A 93 -4.17 7.08 -3.76
CA ASP A 93 -4.55 5.68 -3.55
C ASP A 93 -3.99 4.78 -4.65
N THR A 94 -3.46 3.62 -4.28
CA THR A 94 -2.99 2.62 -5.24
C THR A 94 -4.17 1.93 -5.92
N VAL A 95 -3.95 1.54 -7.17
CA VAL A 95 -4.96 0.91 -8.02
C VAL A 95 -4.50 -0.48 -8.42
N ASP A 96 -5.38 -1.47 -8.27
CA ASP A 96 -5.21 -2.79 -8.85
C ASP A 96 -5.97 -2.85 -10.19
N PHE A 97 -5.40 -3.54 -11.16
CA PHE A 97 -6.02 -3.77 -12.47
C PHE A 97 -6.42 -5.25 -12.58
N VAL A 98 -7.46 -5.62 -13.29
CA VAL A 98 -7.89 -7.03 -13.38
C VAL A 98 -8.36 -7.31 -14.78
N ARG A 99 -7.76 -8.29 -15.46
CA ARG A 99 -8.20 -8.73 -16.78
C ARG A 99 -9.50 -9.50 -16.67
N GLU A 100 -10.45 -9.18 -17.54
CA GLU A 100 -11.69 -9.94 -17.68
C GLU A 100 -11.86 -10.35 -19.15
N PRO A 101 -11.16 -11.42 -19.61
CA PRO A 101 -11.24 -11.85 -21.00
C PRO A 101 -12.63 -12.37 -21.38
N ASP A 102 -13.36 -12.91 -20.41
CA ASP A 102 -14.73 -13.42 -20.56
C ASP A 102 -15.82 -12.35 -20.34
N ASN A 103 -15.44 -11.07 -20.27
CA ASN A 103 -16.40 -9.99 -20.10
C ASN A 103 -17.34 -9.92 -21.34
N PRO A 104 -18.67 -9.98 -21.16
CA PRO A 104 -19.62 -10.13 -22.27
C PRO A 104 -19.71 -8.90 -23.19
N TYR A 105 -19.23 -7.73 -22.73
CA TYR A 105 -19.31 -6.47 -23.48
C TYR A 105 -18.00 -6.11 -24.18
N ASP A 106 -16.87 -6.58 -23.65
CA ASP A 106 -15.55 -6.23 -24.15
C ASP A 106 -14.54 -7.30 -23.73
N ARG A 107 -14.15 -8.17 -24.67
CA ARG A 107 -13.15 -9.21 -24.41
C ARG A 107 -11.82 -8.63 -23.92
N ASN A 108 -11.52 -7.36 -24.18
CA ASN A 108 -10.29 -6.68 -23.76
C ASN A 108 -10.44 -5.96 -22.41
N ALA A 109 -11.56 -6.10 -21.71
CA ALA A 109 -11.84 -5.40 -20.47
C ALA A 109 -10.74 -5.57 -19.41
N ILE A 110 -10.35 -4.45 -18.81
CA ILE A 110 -9.48 -4.38 -17.63
C ILE A 110 -10.23 -3.59 -16.55
N ALA A 111 -10.69 -4.30 -15.52
CA ALA A 111 -11.36 -3.73 -14.36
C ALA A 111 -10.35 -3.01 -13.45
N VAL A 112 -10.82 -1.96 -12.79
CA VAL A 112 -10.03 -1.07 -11.94
C VAL A 112 -10.55 -1.18 -10.51
N TYR A 113 -9.67 -1.51 -9.57
CA TYR A 113 -9.99 -1.71 -8.17
C TYR A 113 -9.20 -0.75 -7.27
N VAL A 114 -9.86 -0.25 -6.23
CA VAL A 114 -9.24 0.56 -5.16
C VAL A 114 -9.71 0.01 -3.83
N HIS A 115 -8.79 -0.23 -2.90
CA HIS A 115 -9.06 -0.88 -1.60
C HIS A 115 -9.87 -2.19 -1.74
N GLY A 116 -9.59 -2.98 -2.79
CA GLY A 116 -10.28 -4.24 -3.10
C GLY A 116 -11.71 -4.09 -3.64
N PHE A 117 -12.18 -2.87 -3.94
CA PHE A 117 -13.50 -2.62 -4.51
C PHE A 117 -13.39 -2.14 -5.96
N GLN A 118 -14.15 -2.76 -6.87
CA GLN A 118 -14.14 -2.37 -8.29
C GLN A 118 -14.79 -1.01 -8.47
N ILE A 119 -14.02 -0.01 -8.88
CA ILE A 119 -14.50 1.36 -9.11
C ILE A 119 -14.87 1.63 -10.57
N GLY A 120 -14.47 0.75 -11.50
CA GLY A 120 -14.81 0.86 -12.91
C GLY A 120 -13.93 0.01 -13.81
N TYR A 121 -13.69 0.48 -15.03
CA TYR A 121 -12.85 -0.15 -16.04
C TYR A 121 -11.92 0.87 -16.70
N LEU A 122 -10.80 0.41 -17.24
CA LEU A 122 -10.04 1.20 -18.21
C LEU A 122 -10.91 1.45 -19.45
N ARG A 123 -10.74 2.61 -20.09
CA ARG A 123 -11.40 2.88 -21.37
C ARG A 123 -10.99 1.82 -22.40
N ARG A 124 -11.93 1.44 -23.28
CA ARG A 124 -11.72 0.41 -24.32
C ARG A 124 -10.43 0.61 -25.11
N SER A 125 -10.12 1.83 -25.56
CA SER A 125 -8.89 2.12 -26.32
C SER A 125 -7.59 1.93 -25.52
N VAL A 126 -7.63 2.08 -24.20
CA VAL A 126 -6.49 1.78 -23.33
C VAL A 126 -6.41 0.28 -23.10
N ALA A 127 -7.54 -0.35 -22.83
CA ALA A 127 -7.63 -1.78 -22.55
C ALA A 127 -7.19 -2.60 -23.77
N GLU A 128 -7.62 -2.24 -24.98
CA GLU A 128 -7.20 -2.88 -26.24
C GLU A 128 -5.67 -2.87 -26.42
N ARG A 129 -5.03 -1.71 -26.26
CA ARG A 129 -3.56 -1.57 -26.39
C ARG A 129 -2.77 -2.41 -25.38
N HIS A 130 -3.35 -2.71 -24.22
CA HIS A 130 -2.65 -3.40 -23.14
C HIS A 130 -3.12 -4.84 -22.95
N SER A 131 -4.28 -5.23 -23.49
CA SER A 131 -4.91 -6.52 -23.20
C SER A 131 -4.05 -7.73 -23.58
N GLU A 132 -3.37 -7.68 -24.72
CA GLU A 132 -2.46 -8.75 -25.16
C GLU A 132 -1.22 -8.84 -24.26
N LEU A 133 -0.65 -7.69 -23.88
CA LEU A 133 0.47 -7.64 -22.96
C LEU A 133 0.06 -8.11 -21.57
N ALA A 134 -1.18 -7.80 -21.17
CA ALA A 134 -1.71 -8.16 -19.87
C ALA A 134 -1.75 -9.69 -19.69
N ASP A 135 -1.88 -10.47 -20.77
CA ASP A 135 -1.84 -11.93 -20.70
C ASP A 135 -0.40 -12.49 -20.56
N ASP A 136 0.64 -11.65 -20.70
CA ASP A 136 2.04 -12.00 -20.49
C ASP A 136 2.43 -11.90 -19.00
N PRO A 137 2.94 -12.96 -18.35
CA PRO A 137 3.40 -12.89 -16.96
C PRO A 137 4.56 -11.92 -16.72
N ALA A 138 5.32 -11.52 -17.75
CA ALA A 138 6.38 -10.52 -17.63
C ALA A 138 5.84 -9.08 -17.61
N PHE A 139 4.59 -8.88 -18.02
CA PHE A 139 3.95 -7.58 -18.04
C PHE A 139 3.31 -7.25 -16.70
N TYR A 140 3.50 -6.01 -16.25
CA TYR A 140 2.80 -5.48 -15.11
C TYR A 140 2.46 -4.01 -15.31
N VAL A 141 1.40 -3.59 -14.62
CA VAL A 141 0.91 -2.21 -14.62
C VAL A 141 0.94 -1.67 -13.21
N LEU A 142 1.38 -0.43 -13.09
CA LEU A 142 1.28 0.34 -11.86
C LEU A 142 0.33 1.49 -12.11
N GLY A 143 -0.47 1.81 -11.09
CA GLY A 143 -1.29 2.99 -11.15
C GLY A 143 -1.66 3.50 -9.78
N ASN A 144 -1.89 4.80 -9.72
CA ASN A 144 -2.45 5.46 -8.56
C ASN A 144 -3.50 6.47 -8.98
N VAL A 145 -4.45 6.74 -8.09
CA VAL A 145 -5.47 7.76 -8.31
C VAL A 145 -4.77 9.11 -8.38
N ARG A 146 -4.86 9.79 -9.52
CA ARG A 146 -4.36 11.16 -9.69
C ARG A 146 -5.35 12.17 -9.13
N GLU A 147 -6.60 12.02 -9.51
CA GLU A 147 -7.65 13.00 -9.22
C GLU A 147 -9.01 12.32 -9.11
N VAL A 148 -9.85 12.84 -8.23
CA VAL A 148 -11.25 12.46 -8.08
C VAL A 148 -12.10 13.71 -8.25
N VAL A 149 -12.94 13.72 -9.29
CA VAL A 149 -13.93 14.76 -9.55
C VAL A 149 -15.26 14.29 -8.97
N TYR A 150 -15.69 14.91 -7.88
CA TYR A 150 -16.90 14.52 -7.13
C TYR A 150 -18.20 15.04 -7.78
N SER A 151 -18.39 14.76 -9.07
CA SER A 151 -19.65 14.97 -9.80
C SER A 151 -20.61 13.79 -9.59
N ASN A 152 -21.83 13.86 -10.17
CA ASN A 152 -22.75 12.73 -10.21
C ASN A 152 -23.00 12.30 -11.67
N PRO A 153 -22.36 11.23 -12.17
CA PRO A 153 -21.45 10.32 -11.46
C PRO A 153 -20.03 10.89 -11.27
N PRO A 154 -19.23 10.37 -10.33
CA PRO A 154 -17.89 10.86 -10.07
C PRO A 154 -16.93 10.47 -11.19
N GLY A 155 -16.04 11.40 -11.55
CA GLY A 155 -14.91 11.14 -12.45
C GLY A 155 -13.69 10.70 -11.64
N VAL A 156 -13.00 9.64 -12.06
CA VAL A 156 -11.73 9.22 -11.46
C VAL A 156 -10.66 9.19 -12.54
N TYR A 157 -9.54 9.84 -12.28
CA TYR A 157 -8.38 9.88 -13.18
C TYR A 157 -7.20 9.20 -12.52
N LEU A 158 -6.48 8.38 -13.28
CA LEU A 158 -5.36 7.57 -12.80
C LEU A 158 -4.08 8.05 -13.47
N ASN A 159 -2.95 8.02 -12.75
CA ASN A 159 -1.66 7.82 -13.41
C ASN A 159 -1.55 6.33 -13.72
N PHE A 160 -1.33 6.00 -14.99
CA PHE A 160 -1.17 4.63 -15.46
C PHE A 160 0.22 4.50 -16.06
N ALA A 161 0.98 3.49 -15.64
CA ALA A 161 2.27 3.14 -16.24
C ALA A 161 2.36 1.63 -16.45
N SER A 162 2.77 1.22 -17.65
CA SER A 162 2.96 -0.18 -18.01
C SER A 162 4.45 -0.52 -18.14
N TYR A 163 4.80 -1.74 -17.77
CA TYR A 163 6.17 -2.23 -17.75
C TYR A 163 6.19 -3.67 -18.26
N VAL A 164 7.32 -4.07 -18.85
CA VAL A 164 7.64 -5.48 -19.11
C VAL A 164 8.97 -5.75 -18.44
N ASP A 165 8.97 -6.60 -17.43
CA ASP A 165 10.21 -7.07 -16.81
C ASP A 165 10.66 -8.32 -17.57
N HIS A 166 11.59 -8.12 -18.51
CA HIS A 166 12.23 -9.19 -19.28
C HIS A 166 13.02 -10.19 -18.41
N LYS A 167 13.17 -9.96 -17.10
CA LYS A 167 13.86 -10.82 -16.12
C LYS A 167 12.95 -11.32 -14.98
N ALA A 168 11.73 -10.78 -14.82
CA ALA A 168 10.79 -11.19 -13.77
C ALA A 168 10.40 -12.67 -13.87
N THR A 169 10.42 -13.22 -15.08
CA THR A 169 10.14 -14.64 -15.35
C THR A 169 11.08 -15.59 -14.60
N ASP A 170 12.32 -15.18 -14.31
CA ASP A 170 13.29 -16.02 -13.59
C ASP A 170 13.26 -15.79 -12.06
N ALA A 171 12.79 -14.62 -11.61
CA ALA A 171 12.79 -14.23 -10.20
C ALA A 171 11.43 -14.43 -9.50
N GLY A 172 10.38 -14.79 -10.24
CA GLY A 172 9.03 -14.97 -9.69
C GLY A 172 8.40 -13.67 -9.18
N LEU A 173 8.80 -12.54 -9.78
CA LEU A 173 8.41 -11.18 -9.39
C LEU A 173 6.98 -10.82 -9.82
N VAL A 174 6.41 -11.53 -10.80
CA VAL A 174 5.05 -11.32 -11.28
C VAL A 174 4.43 -12.70 -11.55
N GLN A 175 3.34 -13.03 -10.86
CA GLN A 175 2.56 -14.24 -11.15
C GLN A 175 1.11 -13.85 -11.36
N LEU A 176 0.60 -14.14 -12.56
CA LEU A 176 -0.83 -14.14 -12.87
C LEU A 176 -1.56 -14.96 -11.81
N LEU A 177 -2.42 -14.32 -11.01
CA LEU A 177 -3.28 -15.07 -10.11
C LEU A 177 -4.28 -15.89 -10.95
N PRO A 178 -4.62 -17.14 -10.57
CA PRO A 178 -5.54 -18.02 -11.31
C PRO A 178 -6.96 -17.46 -11.57
N SER A 179 -7.25 -16.23 -11.15
CA SER A 179 -8.56 -15.56 -11.24
C SER A 179 -8.61 -14.40 -12.24
N GLY A 180 -7.59 -14.21 -13.09
CA GLY A 180 -7.53 -13.08 -14.03
C GLY A 180 -7.26 -11.71 -13.37
N ARG A 181 -6.99 -11.69 -12.05
CA ARG A 181 -6.69 -10.46 -11.31
C ARG A 181 -5.21 -10.06 -11.45
N TYR A 182 -4.90 -8.86 -11.94
CA TYR A 182 -3.64 -8.17 -11.60
C TYR A 182 -3.81 -7.58 -10.19
N GLY A 183 -4.02 -8.48 -9.23
CA GLY A 183 -3.91 -8.12 -7.84
C GLY A 183 -2.45 -7.91 -7.50
N ARG A 184 -2.19 -7.00 -6.56
CA ARG A 184 -0.96 -6.93 -5.76
C ARG A 184 -0.31 -8.31 -5.64
N VAL A 185 0.79 -8.53 -6.37
CA VAL A 185 1.60 -9.74 -6.21
C VAL A 185 2.18 -9.66 -4.82
N LEU A 186 1.65 -10.50 -3.91
CA LEU A 186 2.31 -10.76 -2.64
C LEU A 186 3.63 -11.43 -2.98
N LEU A 187 4.67 -10.62 -3.15
CA LEU A 187 6.02 -11.13 -3.33
C LEU A 187 6.33 -11.98 -2.10
N THR A 188 6.42 -13.28 -2.31
CA THR A 188 6.84 -14.23 -1.29
C THR A 188 8.33 -14.41 -1.40
N ALA A 189 9.03 -14.46 -0.28
CA ALA A 189 10.44 -14.79 -0.29
C ALA A 189 10.62 -16.22 -0.84
N LYS A 190 11.56 -16.38 -1.77
CA LYS A 190 11.86 -17.68 -2.39
C LYS A 190 13.33 -18.05 -2.20
N HIS A 191 13.58 -19.34 -2.05
CA HIS A 191 14.89 -19.96 -2.09
C HIS A 191 14.79 -21.16 -3.03
N ASP A 192 15.66 -21.24 -4.04
CA ASP A 192 15.71 -22.33 -5.01
C ASP A 192 14.33 -22.62 -5.65
N GLY A 193 13.65 -21.56 -6.08
CA GLY A 193 12.35 -21.62 -6.75
C GLY A 193 11.14 -21.89 -5.84
N LYS A 194 11.34 -22.33 -4.60
CA LYS A 194 10.28 -22.58 -3.61
C LYS A 194 10.14 -21.42 -2.65
N THR A 195 8.93 -21.18 -2.16
CA THR A 195 8.65 -20.19 -1.12
C THR A 195 9.30 -20.60 0.20
N THR A 196 9.61 -19.62 1.06
CA THR A 196 10.11 -19.88 2.43
C THR A 196 9.14 -20.72 3.25
N LYS A 197 7.83 -20.60 2.99
CA LYS A 197 6.79 -21.45 3.60
C LYS A 197 6.91 -22.92 3.18
N GLU A 198 7.03 -23.19 1.87
CA GLU A 198 7.20 -24.55 1.36
C GLU A 198 8.50 -25.19 1.88
N TRP A 199 9.57 -24.41 2.02
CA TRP A 199 10.81 -24.86 2.65
C TRP A 199 10.64 -25.20 4.13
N LEU A 200 9.92 -24.36 4.88
CA LEU A 200 9.60 -24.61 6.29
C LEU A 200 8.83 -25.92 6.48
N GLU A 201 7.92 -26.23 5.57
CA GLU A 201 7.08 -27.43 5.62
C GLU A 201 7.85 -28.68 5.19
N SER A 202 8.65 -28.60 4.13
CA SER A 202 9.38 -29.74 3.56
C SER A 202 10.70 -30.08 4.27
N HIS A 203 11.41 -29.08 4.80
CA HIS A 203 12.73 -29.27 5.43
C HIS A 203 12.80 -28.60 6.81
N PRO A 204 11.89 -28.93 7.74
CA PRO A 204 11.80 -28.22 9.02
C PRO A 204 13.03 -28.41 9.91
N GLN A 205 13.92 -29.38 9.66
CA GLN A 205 15.10 -29.62 10.50
C GLN A 205 16.42 -29.22 9.80
N ASP A 206 16.38 -28.73 8.56
CA ASP A 206 17.59 -28.34 7.84
C ASP A 206 17.99 -26.91 8.23
N PHE A 207 19.06 -26.79 9.02
CA PHE A 207 19.56 -25.50 9.48
C PHE A 207 20.00 -24.60 8.33
N ARG A 208 20.69 -25.15 7.32
CA ARG A 208 21.24 -24.38 6.20
C ARG A 208 20.11 -23.85 5.33
N ALA A 209 19.10 -24.67 5.05
CA ALA A 209 17.90 -24.24 4.33
C ALA A 209 17.15 -23.13 5.09
N MET A 210 17.04 -23.24 6.42
CA MET A 210 16.39 -22.19 7.22
C MET A 210 17.18 -20.88 7.22
N LEU A 211 18.52 -20.92 7.24
CA LEU A 211 19.33 -19.71 7.08
C LEU A 211 19.16 -19.07 5.69
N ALA A 212 19.09 -19.88 4.64
CA ALA A 212 18.82 -19.40 3.29
C ALA A 212 17.43 -18.76 3.19
N CYS A 213 16.42 -19.34 3.83
CA CYS A 213 15.09 -18.75 3.94
C CYS A 213 15.11 -17.42 4.71
N CYS A 214 15.84 -17.33 5.83
CA CYS A 214 16.01 -16.07 6.56
C CYS A 214 16.64 -14.98 5.67
N LYS A 215 17.64 -15.35 4.86
CA LYS A 215 18.29 -14.45 3.91
C LYS A 215 17.32 -13.99 2.82
N ALA A 216 16.53 -14.90 2.25
CA ALA A 216 15.52 -14.57 1.25
C ALA A 216 14.48 -13.57 1.78
N GLU A 217 14.00 -13.75 3.02
CA GLU A 217 13.09 -12.78 3.68
C GLU A 217 13.74 -11.40 3.86
N LEU A 218 15.02 -11.37 4.26
CA LEU A 218 15.76 -10.10 4.43
C LEU A 218 15.99 -9.39 3.10
N ASP A 219 16.39 -10.14 2.07
CA ASP A 219 16.67 -9.58 0.76
C ASP A 219 15.38 -9.04 0.14
N LEU A 220 14.29 -9.81 0.23
CA LEU A 220 12.96 -9.36 -0.16
C LEU A 220 12.57 -8.07 0.57
N TYR A 221 12.75 -8.01 1.89
CA TYR A 221 12.43 -6.81 2.66
C TYR A 221 13.26 -5.59 2.23
N LYS A 222 14.55 -5.79 1.92
CA LYS A 222 15.44 -4.71 1.47
C LYS A 222 15.10 -4.21 0.08
N THR A 223 14.80 -5.10 -0.86
CA THR A 223 14.44 -4.71 -2.23
C THR A 223 13.08 -4.03 -2.28
N ASN A 224 12.20 -4.35 -1.33
CA ASN A 224 10.80 -3.94 -1.35
C ASN A 224 10.46 -2.82 -0.36
N SER A 225 11.46 -2.15 0.24
CA SER A 225 11.22 -1.15 1.29
C SER A 225 10.42 0.08 0.85
N LEU A 226 10.06 0.19 -0.42
CA LEU A 226 9.39 1.34 -1.02
C LEU A 226 7.91 1.10 -1.34
N ASN A 227 7.48 -0.15 -1.49
CA ASN A 227 6.11 -0.48 -1.87
C ASN A 227 5.49 -1.35 -0.79
N ASP A 228 4.35 -0.89 -0.29
CA ASP A 228 3.49 -1.52 0.70
C ASP A 228 3.34 -3.04 0.44
N ILE A 229 4.23 -3.86 1.01
CA ILE A 229 4.35 -5.30 0.77
C ILE A 229 4.38 -6.01 2.12
N SER A 230 3.90 -7.26 2.10
CA SER A 230 3.84 -8.18 3.23
C SER A 230 5.10 -8.09 4.09
N PRO A 231 4.96 -7.91 5.41
CA PRO A 231 6.10 -7.87 6.28
C PRO A 231 6.83 -9.24 6.26
N PRO A 232 8.17 -9.26 6.43
CA PRO A 232 8.95 -10.49 6.36
C PRO A 232 8.44 -11.52 7.39
N SER A 233 8.41 -12.79 6.99
CA SER A 233 7.88 -13.84 7.85
C SER A 233 8.83 -14.12 9.02
N PRO A 234 8.36 -14.13 10.28
CA PRO A 234 9.18 -14.53 11.43
C PRO A 234 9.46 -16.04 11.49
N ALA A 235 8.71 -16.86 10.76
CA ALA A 235 8.73 -18.31 10.92
C ALA A 235 10.09 -18.95 10.59
N PRO A 236 10.80 -18.58 9.49
CA PRO A 236 12.14 -19.11 9.21
C PRO A 236 13.15 -18.77 10.32
N PHE A 237 13.10 -17.56 10.86
CA PHE A 237 14.00 -17.11 11.92
C PHE A 237 13.77 -17.89 13.21
N LEU A 238 12.52 -18.03 13.64
CA LEU A 238 12.19 -18.83 14.82
C LEU A 238 12.66 -20.28 14.64
N ARG A 239 12.46 -20.85 13.45
CA ARG A 239 12.85 -22.21 13.16
C ARG A 239 14.37 -22.41 13.18
N ALA A 240 15.12 -21.50 12.56
CA ALA A 240 16.58 -21.48 12.62
C ALA A 240 17.09 -21.38 14.08
N CYS A 241 16.48 -20.53 14.92
CA CYS A 241 16.81 -20.48 16.36
C CYS A 241 16.55 -21.81 17.07
N ILE A 242 15.43 -22.49 16.77
CA ILE A 242 15.09 -23.79 17.36
C ILE A 242 16.15 -24.85 17.00
N ILE A 243 16.53 -24.94 15.73
CA ILE A 243 17.50 -25.93 15.26
C ILE A 243 18.88 -25.64 15.87
N ALA A 244 19.35 -24.39 15.79
CA ALA A 244 20.63 -23.98 16.37
C ALA A 244 20.73 -24.32 17.87
N ARG A 245 19.64 -24.15 18.64
CA ARG A 245 19.60 -24.54 20.06
C ARG A 245 19.74 -26.05 20.25
N LYS A 246 19.07 -26.86 19.44
CA LYS A 246 19.15 -28.33 19.53
C LYS A 246 20.57 -28.82 19.28
N ASP A 247 21.27 -28.19 18.34
CA ASP A 247 22.65 -28.49 18.00
C ASP A 247 23.67 -27.87 18.98
N LYS A 248 23.21 -27.25 20.07
CA LYS A 248 24.01 -26.48 21.05
C LYS A 248 24.87 -25.38 20.40
N ASN A 249 24.46 -24.89 19.23
CA ASN A 249 25.14 -23.84 18.49
C ASN A 249 24.60 -22.46 18.87
N TYR A 250 24.86 -22.06 20.12
CA TYR A 250 24.28 -20.84 20.70
C TYR A 250 24.73 -19.56 19.98
N LYS A 251 25.96 -19.54 19.41
CA LYS A 251 26.44 -18.41 18.58
C LYS A 251 25.52 -18.15 17.39
N HIS A 252 25.08 -19.21 16.69
CA HIS A 252 24.15 -19.06 15.59
C HIS A 252 22.73 -18.68 16.05
N GLU A 253 22.23 -19.28 17.14
CA GLU A 253 20.91 -18.89 17.69
C GLU A 253 20.86 -17.39 18.01
N ILE A 254 21.88 -16.87 18.69
CA ILE A 254 22.02 -15.45 19.03
C ILE A 254 22.02 -14.59 17.77
N ARG A 255 22.84 -14.93 16.78
CA ARG A 255 22.95 -14.14 15.53
C ARG A 255 21.63 -14.07 14.77
N VAL A 256 20.92 -15.19 14.63
CA VAL A 256 19.62 -15.25 13.95
C VAL A 256 18.58 -14.42 14.71
N ALA A 257 18.50 -14.58 16.04
CA ALA A 257 17.56 -13.85 16.87
C ALA A 257 17.81 -12.32 16.83
N GLN A 258 19.08 -11.90 16.94
CA GLN A 258 19.46 -10.48 16.83
C GLN A 258 19.11 -9.90 15.45
N THR A 259 19.31 -10.68 14.38
CA THR A 259 18.97 -10.26 13.02
C THR A 259 17.47 -10.00 12.87
N TRP A 260 16.62 -10.92 13.37
CA TRP A 260 15.17 -10.70 13.39
C TRP A 260 14.77 -9.48 14.22
N LEU A 261 15.31 -9.34 15.44
CA LEU A 261 14.96 -8.23 16.32
C LEU A 261 15.37 -6.87 15.74
N ALA A 262 16.51 -6.80 15.05
CA ALA A 262 16.92 -5.59 14.35
C ALA A 262 15.99 -5.26 13.17
N LEU A 263 15.60 -6.27 12.39
CA LEU A 263 14.63 -6.15 11.30
C LEU A 263 13.27 -5.65 11.80
N ALA A 264 12.72 -6.29 12.83
CA ALA A 264 11.42 -5.94 13.41
C ALA A 264 11.42 -4.51 13.96
N ARG A 265 12.48 -4.09 14.67
CA ARG A 265 12.61 -2.70 15.14
C ARG A 265 12.65 -1.71 13.98
N LYS A 266 13.40 -2.01 12.92
CA LYS A 266 13.49 -1.14 11.74
C LYS A 266 12.13 -1.01 11.04
N HIS A 267 11.43 -2.13 10.87
CA HIS A 267 10.09 -2.16 10.28
C HIS A 267 9.09 -1.36 11.11
N ASP A 268 9.08 -1.56 12.43
CA ASP A 268 8.08 -0.93 13.31
C ASP A 268 8.32 0.57 13.51
N ALA A 269 9.52 1.06 13.17
CA ALA A 269 9.84 2.48 13.11
C ALA A 269 9.38 3.16 11.81
N ASP A 270 8.85 2.41 10.83
CA ASP A 270 8.32 2.95 9.58
C ASP A 270 7.09 3.85 9.86
N PRO A 271 7.01 5.09 9.32
CA PRO A 271 5.85 5.96 9.48
C PRO A 271 4.51 5.32 9.09
N LEU A 272 4.51 4.37 8.16
CA LEU A 272 3.31 3.63 7.74
C LEU A 272 2.84 2.63 8.80
N VAL A 273 3.73 2.13 9.65
CA VAL A 273 3.33 1.33 10.82
C VAL A 273 2.73 2.26 11.88
N ALA A 274 3.34 3.42 12.12
CA ALA A 274 2.83 4.41 13.08
C ALA A 274 1.45 4.96 12.69
N SER A 275 1.18 5.15 11.39
CA SER A 275 -0.13 5.57 10.87
C SER A 275 -1.19 4.47 10.86
N GLY A 276 -0.81 3.22 11.17
CA GLY A 276 -1.68 2.05 11.10
C GLY A 276 -1.92 1.51 9.69
N ALA A 277 -1.25 2.06 8.67
CA ALA A 277 -1.30 1.55 7.31
C ALA A 277 -0.62 0.18 7.18
N ARG A 278 0.37 -0.13 8.04
CA ARG A 278 1.04 -1.43 8.13
C ARG A 278 0.95 -2.02 9.54
N LYS A 279 0.89 -3.35 9.61
CA LYS A 279 0.91 -4.06 10.90
C LYS A 279 2.33 -4.14 11.44
N PRO A 280 2.57 -3.87 12.73
CA PRO A 280 3.88 -4.07 13.33
C PRO A 280 4.27 -5.55 13.30
N LEU A 281 5.59 -5.81 13.22
CA LEU A 281 6.19 -7.13 13.34
C LEU A 281 6.33 -7.56 14.80
N THR A 282 6.55 -6.60 15.70
CA THR A 282 6.64 -6.89 17.12
C THR A 282 5.29 -7.32 17.70
N GLY A 283 5.35 -8.20 18.70
CA GLY A 283 4.16 -8.66 19.42
C GLY A 283 3.43 -9.86 18.81
N THR A 284 3.83 -10.31 17.60
CA THR A 284 3.42 -11.61 17.07
C THR A 284 3.89 -12.75 17.98
N SER A 285 3.21 -13.91 17.96
CA SER A 285 3.61 -15.07 18.77
C SER A 285 5.04 -15.53 18.44
N ALA A 286 5.41 -15.51 17.17
CA ALA A 286 6.75 -15.85 16.72
C ALA A 286 7.81 -14.83 17.17
N ASP A 287 7.53 -13.53 17.06
CA ASP A 287 8.43 -12.47 17.58
C ASP A 287 8.69 -12.63 19.08
N LYS A 288 7.62 -12.84 19.87
CA LYS A 288 7.73 -13.09 21.32
C LYS A 288 8.62 -14.29 21.61
N ASN A 289 8.46 -15.38 20.87
CA ASN A 289 9.27 -16.58 21.03
C ASN A 289 10.75 -16.34 20.69
N ILE A 290 11.05 -15.58 19.63
CA ILE A 290 12.44 -15.22 19.28
C ILE A 290 13.06 -14.33 20.37
N ARG A 291 12.32 -13.32 20.84
CA ARG A 291 12.78 -12.39 21.88
C ARG A 291 13.11 -13.11 23.20
N ASN A 292 12.27 -14.06 23.61
CA ASN A 292 12.47 -14.85 24.83
C ASN A 292 13.67 -15.81 24.73
N ARG A 293 14.07 -16.21 23.51
CA ARG A 293 15.20 -17.11 23.30
C ARG A 293 16.56 -16.45 23.48
N LEU A 294 16.69 -15.18 23.09
CA LEU A 294 17.96 -14.49 23.01
C LEU A 294 18.71 -14.43 24.36
N PRO A 295 18.11 -13.97 25.49
CA PRO A 295 18.81 -13.92 26.77
C PRO A 295 19.32 -15.30 27.19
N ARG A 296 18.47 -16.32 27.05
CA ARG A 296 18.83 -17.70 27.40
C ARG A 296 19.96 -18.26 26.52
N ALA A 297 19.99 -17.90 25.24
CA ALA A 297 21.07 -18.33 24.34
C ALA A 297 22.41 -17.71 24.75
N MET A 298 22.40 -16.44 25.20
CA MET A 298 23.59 -15.74 25.68
C MET A 298 24.12 -16.35 26.98
N GLU A 299 23.25 -16.69 27.93
CA GLU A 299 23.62 -17.42 29.16
C GLU A 299 24.26 -18.78 28.86
N LEU A 300 23.64 -19.56 27.95
CA LEU A 300 24.13 -20.88 27.57
C LEU A 300 25.48 -20.80 26.85
N LEU A 301 25.70 -19.75 26.04
CA LEU A 301 26.99 -19.52 25.42
C LEU A 301 28.07 -19.22 26.45
N ALA A 302 27.81 -18.30 27.39
CA ALA A 302 28.75 -17.95 28.45
C ALA A 302 29.11 -19.17 29.33
N ALA A 303 28.13 -20.01 29.66
CA ALA A 303 28.36 -21.24 30.42
C ALA A 303 29.15 -22.31 29.63
N SER A 304 29.09 -22.30 28.29
CA SER A 304 29.85 -23.23 27.46
C SER A 304 31.31 -22.82 27.22
N GLU A 305 31.66 -21.58 27.55
CA GLU A 305 33.02 -21.03 27.45
C GLU A 305 33.78 -21.09 28.79
N GLN A 306 33.13 -21.54 29.87
CA GLN A 306 33.72 -21.84 31.18
C GLN A 306 34.14 -23.31 31.28
#